data_AF-S8BVT3-F1
#
_entry.id   AF-S8BVT3-F1
#
_cell.length_a   1.000
_cell.length_b   1.000
_cell.length_c   1.000
_cell.angle_alpha   90.00
_cell.angle_beta   90.00
_cell.angle_gamma   90.00
#
_symmetry.space_group_name_H-M   'P 1'
#
loop_
_entity.id
_entity.type
_entity.pdbx_description
1 polymer ?
#
loop_
_entity_poly.entity_id
_entity_poly.type
_entity_poly.pdbx_seq_one_letter_code
_entity_poly.pdbx_strand_id
1 'polypeptide(L)'
;MVGLSLGEQNFIKGGIAQDLRNDGRKRLSYRPIFVETGVIPQASGSARVKLGETNVIATVKAELGKPNPSYPDQGRVYIYVDCSPVAEPMFEGRGGEELSTELASALQRCLLGSKSGAGAGINLQSISIVDGKVCWSLYIDCLVVSSNGNLLDALAAAVK
;
A
#
# COMPACT_ATOMS: atom_id res chain seq x y z
N MET A 1 11.84 -21.65 -5.15
CA MET A 1 12.47 -20.32 -5.18
C MET A 1 13.84 -20.48 -5.83
N VAL A 2 14.04 -19.98 -7.05
CA VAL A 2 15.38 -19.96 -7.64
C VAL A 2 16.14 -18.87 -6.91
N GLY A 3 17.06 -19.27 -6.02
CA GLY A 3 17.90 -18.32 -5.32
C GLY A 3 18.82 -17.58 -6.29
N LEU A 4 19.17 -16.34 -5.97
CA LEU A 4 20.15 -15.57 -6.74
C LEU A 4 21.50 -16.28 -6.73
N SER A 5 22.07 -16.49 -7.90
CA SER A 5 23.43 -17.03 -8.05
C SER A 5 24.47 -16.09 -7.43
N LEU A 6 25.62 -16.63 -7.04
CA LEU A 6 26.70 -15.82 -6.48
C LEU A 6 27.18 -14.73 -7.46
N GLY A 7 27.16 -15.02 -8.77
CA GLY A 7 27.50 -14.06 -9.81
C GLY A 7 26.53 -12.87 -9.85
N GLU A 8 25.22 -13.13 -9.82
CA GLU A 8 24.19 -12.08 -9.79
C GLU A 8 24.30 -11.22 -8.53
N GLN A 9 24.52 -11.85 -7.37
CA GLN A 9 24.70 -11.12 -6.12
C GLN A 9 25.91 -10.17 -6.17
N ASN A 10 27.04 -10.65 -6.70
CA ASN A 10 28.26 -9.84 -6.83
C ASN A 10 28.08 -8.71 -7.85
N PHE A 11 27.38 -8.98 -8.96
CA PHE A 11 27.06 -7.97 -9.98
C PHE A 11 26.19 -6.84 -9.40
N ILE A 12 25.13 -7.20 -8.67
CA ILE A 12 24.24 -6.21 -8.03
C ILE A 12 25.01 -5.36 -7.01
N LYS A 13 25.81 -5.99 -6.15
CA LYS A 13 26.62 -5.26 -5.14
C LYS A 13 27.64 -4.33 -5.80
N GLY A 14 28.32 -4.79 -6.86
CA GLY A 14 29.27 -3.99 -7.62
C GLY A 14 28.63 -2.79 -8.31
N GLY A 15 27.47 -2.98 -8.95
CA GLY A 15 26.70 -1.90 -9.58
C GLY A 15 26.28 -0.83 -8.57
N ILE A 16 25.77 -1.24 -7.40
CA ILE A 16 25.40 -0.30 -6.33
C ILE A 16 26.61 0.53 -5.87
N ALA A 17 27.80 -0.07 -5.76
CA ALA A 17 29.03 0.65 -5.40
C ALA A 17 29.46 1.68 -6.46
N GLN A 18 29.08 1.47 -7.72
CA GLN A 18 29.34 2.37 -8.84
C GLN A 18 28.19 3.35 -9.14
N ASP A 19 27.18 3.43 -8.26
CA ASP A 19 25.94 4.23 -8.46
C ASP A 19 25.18 3.88 -9.76
N LEU A 20 25.29 2.62 -10.21
CA LEU A 20 24.67 2.13 -11.44
C LEU A 20 23.76 0.93 -11.16
N ARG A 21 22.47 1.07 -11.48
CA ARG A 21 21.49 -0.02 -11.41
C ARG A 21 21.46 -0.83 -12.71
N ASN A 22 20.87 -2.01 -12.63
CA ASN A 22 20.70 -2.94 -13.76
C ASN A 22 19.96 -2.36 -14.97
N ASP A 23 19.07 -1.40 -14.76
CA ASP A 23 18.30 -0.70 -15.79
C ASP A 23 18.89 0.66 -16.18
N GLY A 24 20.14 0.95 -15.79
CA GLY A 24 20.86 2.18 -16.13
C GLY A 24 20.52 3.38 -15.24
N ARG A 25 19.65 3.21 -14.25
CA ARG A 25 19.28 4.25 -13.28
C ARG A 25 20.36 4.49 -12.23
N LYS A 26 20.39 5.69 -11.65
CA LYS A 26 21.17 6.00 -10.44
C LYS A 26 20.55 5.35 -9.21
N ARG A 27 21.31 5.15 -8.14
CA ARG A 27 20.86 4.46 -6.91
C ARG A 27 19.61 5.09 -6.30
N LEU A 28 19.52 6.42 -6.28
CA LEU A 28 18.43 7.18 -5.65
C LEU A 28 17.27 7.52 -6.61
N SER A 29 17.32 7.06 -7.86
CA SER A 29 16.28 7.39 -8.84
C SER A 29 15.15 6.37 -8.83
N TYR A 30 13.91 6.85 -8.80
CA TYR A 30 12.70 6.01 -8.88
C TYR A 30 12.49 5.46 -10.30
N ARG A 31 11.67 4.41 -10.41
CA ARG A 31 11.12 3.98 -11.71
C ARG A 31 10.05 4.99 -12.15
N PRO A 32 9.73 5.09 -13.45
CA PRO A 32 8.58 5.85 -13.91
C PRO A 32 7.30 5.41 -13.17
N ILE A 33 6.57 6.39 -12.65
CA ILE A 33 5.32 6.19 -11.90
C ILE A 33 4.17 6.74 -12.74
N PHE A 34 3.15 5.93 -12.96
CA PHE A 34 1.90 6.34 -13.59
C PHE A 34 0.76 6.13 -12.61
N VAL A 35 -0.12 7.11 -12.51
CA VAL A 35 -1.28 7.10 -11.61
C VAL A 35 -2.52 7.37 -12.43
N GLU A 36 -3.51 6.49 -12.31
CA GLU A 36 -4.82 6.62 -12.93
C GLU A 36 -5.88 6.57 -11.83
N THR A 37 -6.70 7.60 -11.72
CA THR A 37 -7.78 7.71 -10.70
C THR A 37 -9.14 7.41 -11.32
N GLY A 38 -10.08 6.88 -10.53
CA GLY A 38 -11.44 6.59 -11.00
C GLY A 38 -11.56 5.30 -11.82
N VAL A 39 -10.61 4.38 -11.64
CA VAL A 39 -10.54 3.08 -12.34
C VAL A 39 -11.72 2.17 -11.99
N ILE A 40 -12.23 2.33 -10.78
CA ILE A 40 -13.34 1.54 -10.23
C ILE A 40 -14.50 2.49 -9.92
N PRO A 41 -15.55 2.54 -10.77
CA PRO A 41 -16.66 3.49 -10.63
C PRO A 41 -17.53 3.26 -9.39
N GLN A 42 -17.61 2.03 -8.88
CA GLN A 42 -18.44 1.69 -7.72
C GLN A 42 -17.82 2.08 -6.37
N ALA A 43 -16.53 2.42 -6.34
CA ALA A 43 -15.85 2.84 -5.12
C ALA A 43 -15.99 4.35 -4.91
N SER A 44 -15.96 4.81 -3.65
CA SER A 44 -15.96 6.24 -3.33
C SER A 44 -14.69 6.93 -3.86
N GLY A 45 -13.57 6.21 -3.85
CA GLY A 45 -12.33 6.60 -4.51
C GLY A 45 -11.62 5.37 -5.04
N SER A 46 -10.90 5.50 -6.15
CA SER A 46 -10.07 4.43 -6.69
C SER A 46 -8.87 4.97 -7.43
N ALA A 47 -7.76 4.24 -7.34
CA ALA A 47 -6.55 4.55 -8.08
C ALA A 47 -5.83 3.28 -8.51
N ARG A 48 -5.26 3.30 -9.71
CA ARG A 48 -4.30 2.31 -10.19
C ARG A 48 -2.96 3.00 -10.31
N VAL A 49 -1.96 2.42 -9.66
CA VAL A 49 -0.58 2.91 -9.71
C VAL A 49 0.30 1.87 -10.38
N LYS A 50 1.07 2.33 -11.36
CA LYS A 50 2.08 1.54 -12.07
C LYS A 50 3.46 2.14 -11.82
N LEU A 51 4.30 1.40 -11.11
CA LEU A 51 5.68 1.77 -10.81
C LEU A 51 6.61 0.81 -11.56
N GLY A 52 7.01 1.19 -12.77
CA GLY A 52 7.63 0.27 -13.74
C GLY A 52 6.71 -0.91 -14.06
N GLU A 53 7.08 -2.11 -13.64
CA GLU A 53 6.29 -3.34 -13.84
C GLU A 53 5.45 -3.73 -12.61
N THR A 54 5.56 -2.97 -11.52
CA THR A 54 4.73 -3.16 -10.33
C THR A 54 3.41 -2.45 -10.54
N ASN A 55 2.30 -3.18 -10.54
CA ASN A 55 0.95 -2.64 -10.71
C ASN A 55 0.12 -2.95 -9.47
N VAL A 56 -0.48 -1.91 -8.90
CA VAL A 56 -1.40 -2.02 -7.76
C VAL A 56 -2.67 -1.24 -8.04
N ILE A 57 -3.75 -1.68 -7.44
CA ILE A 57 -5.04 -0.98 -7.44
C ILE A 57 -5.46 -0.77 -6.00
N ALA A 58 -5.84 0.44 -5.64
CA ALA A 58 -6.43 0.74 -4.34
C ALA A 58 -7.84 1.30 -4.54
N THR A 59 -8.75 0.94 -3.64
CA THR A 59 -10.10 1.48 -3.57
C THR A 59 -10.41 1.92 -2.17
N VAL A 60 -11.19 2.99 -2.06
CA VAL A 60 -11.72 3.49 -0.80
C VAL A 60 -13.24 3.47 -0.88
N LYS A 61 -13.87 2.88 0.14
CA LYS A 61 -15.31 2.95 0.34
C LYS A 61 -15.60 3.61 1.69
N ALA A 62 -16.44 4.63 1.69
CA ALA A 62 -16.85 5.33 2.91
C ALA A 62 -18.27 4.93 3.32
N GLU A 63 -18.44 4.54 4.57
CA GLU A 63 -19.73 4.20 5.17
C GLU A 63 -19.92 4.92 6.50
N LEU A 64 -21.18 5.15 6.89
CA LEU A 64 -21.50 5.70 8.21
C LEU A 64 -21.54 4.57 9.24
N GLY A 65 -20.77 4.74 10.32
CA GLY A 65 -20.68 3.78 11.41
C GLY A 65 -20.78 4.43 12.78
N LYS A 66 -20.71 3.60 13.82
CA LYS A 66 -20.57 4.07 15.21
C LYS A 66 -19.09 4.13 15.59
N PRO A 67 -18.63 5.20 16.27
CA PRO A 67 -17.24 5.30 16.73
C PRO A 67 -16.94 4.25 17.80
N ASN A 68 -15.66 4.08 18.13
CA ASN A 68 -15.26 3.18 19.22
C ASN A 68 -15.65 3.81 20.58
N PRO A 69 -16.29 3.08 21.52
CA PRO A 69 -16.57 3.63 22.85
C PRO A 69 -15.35 4.21 23.57
N SER A 70 -14.16 3.66 23.32
CA SER A 70 -12.91 4.18 23.93
C SER A 70 -12.40 5.48 23.29
N TYR A 71 -12.79 5.76 22.04
CA TYR A 71 -12.35 6.93 21.27
C TYR A 71 -13.55 7.50 20.49
N PRO A 72 -14.48 8.18 21.18
CA PRO A 72 -15.74 8.64 20.59
C PRO A 72 -15.58 9.78 19.59
N ASP A 73 -14.46 10.49 19.62
CA ASP A 73 -14.08 11.62 18.77
C ASP A 73 -13.36 11.21 17.48
N GLN A 74 -13.21 9.90 17.22
CA GLN A 74 -12.43 9.36 16.10
C GLN A 74 -13.29 8.50 15.18
N GLY A 75 -13.09 8.67 13.87
CA GLY A 75 -13.59 7.72 12.88
C GLY A 75 -12.74 6.46 12.79
N ARG A 76 -13.11 5.57 11.86
CA ARG A 76 -12.48 4.25 11.71
C ARG A 76 -11.90 4.09 10.33
N VAL A 77 -10.75 3.44 10.26
CA VAL A 77 -10.09 3.09 9.00
C VAL A 77 -9.74 1.60 9.06
N TYR A 78 -10.19 0.87 8.05
CA TYR A 78 -9.89 -0.53 7.83
C TYR A 78 -9.03 -0.62 6.58
N ILE A 79 -7.88 -1.29 6.67
CA ILE A 79 -6.96 -1.46 5.56
C ILE A 79 -6.83 -2.94 5.30
N TYR A 80 -7.10 -3.34 4.07
CA TYR A 80 -6.91 -4.68 3.57
C TYR A 80 -5.99 -4.64 2.36
N VAL A 81 -5.06 -5.58 2.30
CA VAL A 81 -4.18 -5.78 1.15
C VAL A 81 -4.35 -7.23 0.71
N ASP A 82 -4.52 -7.42 -0.58
CA ASP A 82 -4.59 -8.73 -1.22
C ASP A 82 -3.49 -8.87 -2.27
N CYS A 83 -2.78 -9.99 -2.21
CA CYS A 83 -1.72 -10.34 -3.14
C CYS A 83 -2.27 -11.34 -4.14
N SER A 84 -2.63 -10.88 -5.33
CA SER A 84 -3.27 -11.74 -6.33
C SER A 84 -2.33 -12.85 -6.80
N PRO A 85 -2.80 -14.10 -6.97
CA PRO A 85 -2.04 -15.16 -7.63
C PRO A 85 -1.59 -14.82 -9.07
N VAL A 86 -2.27 -13.86 -9.71
CA VAL A 86 -1.87 -13.33 -11.03
C VAL A 86 -0.58 -12.52 -10.94
N ALA A 87 -0.28 -11.93 -9.79
CA ALA A 87 0.89 -11.07 -9.62
C ALA A 87 2.20 -11.85 -9.57
N GLU A 88 2.22 -12.95 -8.81
CA GLU A 88 3.32 -13.91 -8.77
C GLU A 88 2.77 -15.32 -8.51
N PRO A 89 3.32 -16.37 -9.14
CA PRO A 89 2.94 -17.76 -8.86
C PRO A 89 3.12 -18.14 -7.38
N MET A 90 4.03 -17.45 -6.68
CA MET A 90 4.27 -17.68 -5.26
C MET A 90 3.10 -17.25 -4.37
N PHE A 91 2.19 -16.42 -4.87
CA PHE A 91 0.99 -16.00 -4.14
C PHE A 91 -0.18 -16.99 -4.29
N GLU A 92 -0.02 -18.09 -5.04
CA GLU A 92 -1.06 -19.12 -5.12
C GLU A 92 -1.39 -19.71 -3.73
N GLY A 93 -2.69 -19.94 -3.50
CA GLY A 93 -3.19 -20.45 -2.24
C GLY A 93 -2.99 -19.44 -1.10
N ARG A 94 -2.14 -19.80 -0.12
CA ARG A 94 -1.83 -18.96 1.04
C ARG A 94 -0.44 -18.31 0.99
N GLY A 95 0.28 -18.44 -0.13
CA GLY A 95 1.66 -17.97 -0.23
C GLY A 95 1.81 -16.45 -0.12
N GLY A 96 0.75 -15.68 -0.38
CA GLY A 96 0.73 -14.22 -0.26
C GLY A 96 0.24 -13.65 1.09
N GLU A 97 -0.30 -14.47 2.00
CA GLU A 97 -0.97 -14.00 3.22
C GLU A 97 -0.03 -13.29 4.20
N GLU A 98 1.20 -13.79 4.36
CA GLU A 98 2.19 -13.17 5.25
C GLU A 98 2.59 -11.78 4.75
N LEU A 99 2.93 -11.69 3.45
CA LEU A 99 3.29 -10.43 2.81
C LEU A 99 2.13 -9.43 2.82
N SER A 100 0.90 -9.89 2.55
CA SER A 100 -0.26 -9.01 2.55
C SER A 100 -0.56 -8.45 3.94
N THR A 101 -0.43 -9.26 4.98
CA THR A 101 -0.58 -8.84 6.38
C THR A 101 0.52 -7.85 6.79
N GLU A 102 1.75 -8.07 6.36
CA GLU A 102 2.87 -7.16 6.61
C GLU A 102 2.64 -5.80 5.92
N LEU A 103 2.25 -5.82 4.64
CA LEU A 103 1.96 -4.61 3.87
C LEU A 103 0.78 -3.83 4.46
N ALA A 104 -0.30 -4.51 4.84
CA ALA A 104 -1.44 -3.88 5.51
C ALA A 104 -1.02 -3.21 6.83
N SER A 105 -0.23 -3.90 7.65
CA SER A 105 0.30 -3.37 8.91
C SER A 105 1.27 -2.20 8.71
N ALA A 106 2.06 -2.22 7.64
CA ALA A 106 2.94 -1.11 7.27
C ALA A 106 2.13 0.11 6.82
N LEU A 107 1.15 -0.07 5.93
CA LEU A 107 0.25 1.00 5.48
C LEU A 107 -0.55 1.59 6.64
N GLN A 108 -1.04 0.75 7.56
CA GLN A 108 -1.74 1.21 8.74
C GLN A 108 -0.89 2.14 9.60
N ARG A 109 0.39 1.80 9.81
CA ARG A 109 1.34 2.67 10.53
C ARG A 109 1.63 3.97 9.77
N CYS A 110 1.74 3.92 8.45
CA CYS A 110 1.97 5.10 7.62
C CYS A 110 0.76 6.05 7.59
N LEU A 111 -0.46 5.52 7.52
CA LEU A 111 -1.68 6.33 7.36
C LEU A 111 -2.24 6.83 8.69
N LEU A 112 -2.19 6.01 9.74
CA LEU A 112 -2.69 6.38 11.08
C LEU A 112 -1.62 7.02 11.97
N GLY A 113 -0.34 6.93 11.58
CA GLY A 113 0.77 7.47 12.34
C GLY A 113 1.06 6.73 13.65
N SER A 114 1.90 7.34 14.48
CA SER A 114 2.19 6.85 15.84
C SER A 114 1.08 7.25 16.82
N LYS A 115 1.13 6.74 18.06
CA LYS A 115 0.16 7.03 19.14
C LYS A 115 -0.05 8.52 19.44
N SER A 116 0.85 9.39 18.99
CA SER A 116 0.77 10.85 19.11
C SER A 116 0.08 11.54 17.92
N GLY A 117 -0.34 10.81 16.88
CA GLY A 117 -0.91 11.36 15.64
C GLY A 117 0.11 12.09 14.74
N ALA A 118 1.37 12.23 15.18
CA ALA A 118 2.40 12.89 14.39
C ALA A 118 2.77 12.02 13.17
N GLY A 119 2.63 12.60 11.97
CA GLY A 119 2.90 11.93 10.70
C GLY A 119 1.74 11.08 10.16
N ALA A 120 0.55 11.13 10.76
CA ALA A 120 -0.63 10.45 10.24
C ALA A 120 -1.06 11.06 8.89
N GLY A 121 -1.20 10.22 7.86
CA GLY A 121 -1.74 10.62 6.57
C GLY A 121 -3.24 10.94 6.60
N ILE A 122 -3.97 10.41 7.59
CA ILE A 122 -5.42 10.63 7.77
C ILE A 122 -5.67 11.15 9.19
N ASN A 123 -6.39 12.27 9.30
CA ASN A 123 -6.85 12.77 10.58
C ASN A 123 -8.15 12.05 10.99
N LEU A 124 -8.09 11.24 12.04
CA LEU A 124 -9.25 10.48 12.53
C LEU A 124 -10.33 11.37 13.16
N GLN A 125 -9.98 12.55 13.65
CA GLN A 125 -10.96 13.48 14.24
C GLN A 125 -11.78 14.19 13.18
N SER A 126 -11.20 14.49 12.02
CA SER A 126 -11.94 15.15 10.91
C SER A 126 -13.00 14.24 10.27
N ILE A 127 -12.93 12.93 10.55
CA ILE A 127 -13.89 11.95 10.06
C ILE A 127 -14.91 11.52 11.15
N SER A 128 -14.89 12.15 12.32
CA SER A 128 -16.01 12.13 13.27
C SER A 128 -17.09 13.11 12.80
N ILE A 129 -18.36 12.71 12.86
CA ILE A 129 -19.50 13.58 12.48
C ILE A 129 -20.22 14.06 13.73
N VAL A 130 -20.60 13.11 14.60
CA VAL A 130 -21.20 13.39 15.91
C VAL A 130 -20.53 12.47 16.92
N ASP A 131 -19.78 13.08 17.83
CA ASP A 131 -18.98 12.37 18.83
C ASP A 131 -19.81 11.35 19.60
N GLY A 132 -19.31 10.12 19.66
CA GLY A 132 -19.97 9.00 20.33
C GLY A 132 -21.22 8.44 19.64
N LYS A 133 -21.69 9.05 18.54
CA LYS A 133 -22.91 8.59 17.83
C LYS A 133 -22.62 8.10 16.42
N VAL A 134 -22.02 8.95 15.57
CA VAL A 134 -21.84 8.68 14.15
C VAL A 134 -20.46 9.17 13.69
N CYS A 135 -19.72 8.30 13.04
CA CYS A 135 -18.44 8.61 12.39
C CYS A 135 -18.37 7.98 11.00
N TRP A 136 -17.43 8.43 10.17
CA TRP A 136 -17.09 7.71 8.95
C TRP A 136 -16.24 6.47 9.27
N SER A 137 -16.58 5.37 8.60
CA SER A 137 -15.78 4.16 8.48
C SER A 137 -15.24 4.08 7.06
N LEU A 138 -13.93 4.20 6.91
CA LEU A 138 -13.24 4.09 5.63
C LEU A 138 -12.69 2.68 5.47
N TYR A 139 -13.09 2.02 4.39
CA TYR A 139 -12.55 0.72 3.97
C TYR A 139 -11.60 0.96 2.81
N ILE A 140 -10.32 0.64 3.02
CA ILE A 140 -9.25 0.79 2.04
C ILE A 140 -8.84 -0.62 1.62
N ASP A 141 -9.26 -1.02 0.43
CA ASP A 141 -8.92 -2.32 -0.14
C ASP A 141 -7.86 -2.12 -1.21
N CYS A 142 -6.73 -2.82 -1.07
CA CYS A 142 -5.63 -2.78 -2.02
C CYS A 142 -5.42 -4.14 -2.66
N LEU A 143 -5.22 -4.17 -3.97
CA LEU A 143 -4.94 -5.37 -4.75
C LEU A 143 -3.59 -5.22 -5.47
N VAL A 144 -2.68 -6.15 -5.23
CA VAL A 144 -1.45 -6.28 -5.99
C VAL A 144 -1.73 -7.10 -7.24
N VAL A 145 -1.60 -6.46 -8.41
CA VAL A 145 -1.86 -7.09 -9.73
C VAL A 145 -0.57 -7.62 -10.35
N SER A 146 0.55 -6.97 -10.12
CA SER A 146 1.88 -7.48 -10.49
C SER A 146 2.95 -6.95 -9.53
N SER A 147 3.88 -7.82 -9.17
CA SER A 147 4.98 -7.50 -8.25
C SER A 147 6.31 -7.51 -9.01
N ASN A 148 7.05 -6.41 -8.90
CA ASN A 148 8.45 -6.31 -9.33
C ASN A 148 9.21 -5.44 -8.30
N GLY A 149 8.96 -5.70 -7.02
CA GLY A 149 9.52 -4.95 -5.89
C GLY A 149 8.89 -3.56 -5.63
N ASN A 150 9.25 -2.97 -4.50
CA ASN A 150 8.76 -1.67 -4.03
C ASN A 150 7.23 -1.55 -3.91
N LEU A 151 6.57 -2.63 -3.48
CA LEU A 151 5.11 -2.71 -3.33
C LEU A 151 4.57 -1.69 -2.33
N LEU A 152 5.24 -1.51 -1.19
CA LEU A 152 4.79 -0.59 -0.14
C LEU A 152 4.64 0.85 -0.65
N ASP A 153 5.63 1.34 -1.41
CA ASP A 153 5.59 2.68 -2.00
C ASP A 153 4.48 2.80 -3.04
N ALA A 154 4.31 1.79 -3.89
CA ALA A 154 3.26 1.79 -4.91
C ALA A 154 1.86 1.81 -4.25
N LEU A 155 1.67 1.01 -3.20
CA LEU A 155 0.44 0.97 -2.41
C LEU A 155 0.20 2.30 -1.68
N ALA A 156 1.22 2.86 -1.04
CA ALA A 156 1.11 4.14 -0.35
C ALA A 156 0.75 5.27 -1.32
N ALA A 157 1.32 5.27 -2.54
CA ALA A 157 0.98 6.22 -3.59
C ALA A 157 -0.44 6.01 -4.16
N ALA A 158 -0.97 4.78 -4.13
CA ALA A 158 -2.33 4.49 -4.58
C ALA A 158 -3.40 4.92 -3.57
N VAL A 159 -3.07 4.94 -2.28
CA VAL A 159 -4.02 5.27 -1.22
C VAL A 159 -4.07 6.77 -0.90
N LYS A 160 -2.99 7.51 -1.15
CA LYS A 160 -2.84 8.94 -0.79
C LYS A 160 -3.46 9.88 -1.82
#